data_AF-A0A382K524-F1
#
_entry.id   AF-A0A382K524-F1
#
_cell.length_a   1.000
_cell.length_b   1.000
_cell.length_c   1.000
_cell.angle_alpha   90.00
_cell.angle_beta   90.00
_cell.angle_gamma   90.00
#
_symmetry.space_group_name_H-M   'P 1'
#
loop_
_entity.id
_entity.type
_entity.pdbx_description
1 polymer ?
#
loop_
_entity_poly.entity_id
_entity_poly.type
_entity_poly.pdbx_seq_one_letter_code
_entity_poly.pdbx_strand_id
1 'polypeptide(L)'
;MNLDTYPQRIVKPLIELEKTSDLAAEHKLLLDLGETLLTHITGIIFGEYKRNWDINEALEAEFYRNAKKKPSFGVFLGLLRLLMKADGKSVCDEYFEKGKSYPAVSEFVFNYNLLKSEVVNKGQDSGFAEALEPLKKGRTVASKSGLDFFESFVAVRNTYAHPEEKAKNPLRNWPMGDEYYGLINPLMKEALMELISGFTVLSTHRPVLVKEIDDQQHKGSFVEEIGKKEKDLGLELNDEDLDFVNTDVRYLLDQDNKLFSKFYQAEVPQVNPSVAKQIIEKEKAKMMEPVLLDMIRKKLEDGVIDELEYMVLKDTALISFIEEEHLKLFIEKIKKE
;
A
#
# COMPACT_ATOMS: atom_id res chain seq x y z
N MET A 1 -2.64 23.61 11.52
CA MET A 1 -3.48 22.67 10.77
C MET A 1 -4.88 22.69 11.36
N ASN A 2 -5.92 22.93 10.55
CA ASN A 2 -7.31 22.83 11.03
C ASN A 2 -7.76 21.37 10.92
N LEU A 3 -7.79 20.62 12.04
CA LEU A 3 -8.12 19.19 12.02
C LEU A 3 -9.54 18.90 11.54
N ASP A 4 -10.45 19.87 11.61
CA ASP A 4 -11.86 19.66 11.25
C ASP A 4 -12.09 19.42 9.75
N THR A 5 -11.09 19.74 8.90
CA THR A 5 -11.15 19.51 7.46
C THR A 5 -10.47 18.22 7.00
N TYR A 6 -9.80 17.51 7.91
CA TYR A 6 -9.03 16.30 7.57
C TYR A 6 -9.86 15.03 7.78
N PRO A 7 -9.52 13.92 7.11
CA PRO A 7 -10.22 12.65 7.29
C PRO A 7 -10.10 12.18 8.74
N GLN A 8 -11.20 11.69 9.31
CA GLN A 8 -11.23 11.24 10.72
C GLN A 8 -10.15 10.21 11.05
N ARG A 9 -9.84 9.34 10.08
CA ARG A 9 -8.81 8.30 10.25
C ARG A 9 -7.41 8.87 10.40
N ILE A 10 -7.15 10.07 9.91
CA ILE A 10 -5.90 10.81 10.14
C ILE A 10 -5.99 11.61 11.45
N VAL A 11 -7.15 12.22 11.74
CA VAL A 11 -7.36 13.06 12.93
C VAL A 11 -7.28 12.27 14.24
N LYS A 12 -7.88 11.08 14.31
CA LYS A 12 -7.92 10.27 15.55
C LYS A 12 -6.51 9.91 16.06
N PRO A 13 -5.61 9.33 15.24
CA PRO A 13 -4.23 9.05 15.69
C PRO A 13 -3.45 10.31 16.08
N LEU A 14 -3.66 11.44 15.38
CA LEU A 14 -2.99 12.70 15.72
C LEU A 14 -3.37 13.19 17.14
N ILE A 15 -4.64 13.08 17.51
CA ILE A 15 -5.12 13.45 18.86
C ILE A 15 -4.54 12.51 19.92
N GLU A 16 -4.35 11.23 19.61
CA GLU A 16 -3.74 10.25 20.51
C GLU A 16 -2.22 10.49 20.69
N LEU A 17 -1.53 10.88 19.62
CA LEU A 17 -0.12 11.26 19.65
C LEU A 17 0.16 12.46 20.56
N GLU A 18 -0.75 13.44 20.62
CA GLU A 18 -0.60 14.61 21.51
C GLU A 18 -0.69 14.26 23.01
N LYS A 19 -1.33 13.13 23.33
CA LYS A 19 -1.57 12.70 24.72
C LYS A 19 -0.55 11.69 25.23
N THR A 20 0.24 11.13 24.33
CA THR A 20 1.16 10.04 24.64
C THR A 20 2.51 10.59 25.07
N SER A 21 3.01 10.13 26.22
CA SER A 21 4.37 10.42 26.71
C SER A 21 5.28 9.18 26.74
N ASP A 22 4.72 7.99 26.46
CA ASP A 22 5.47 6.73 26.35
C ASP A 22 6.05 6.56 24.94
N LEU A 23 7.36 6.32 24.85
CA LEU A 23 8.06 6.30 23.57
C LEU A 23 7.66 5.12 22.67
N ALA A 24 7.41 3.94 23.26
CA ALA A 24 7.02 2.77 22.50
C ALA A 24 5.57 2.91 21.97
N ALA A 25 4.66 3.44 22.79
CA ALA A 25 3.30 3.77 22.38
C ALA A 25 3.27 4.87 21.31
N GLU A 26 4.08 5.92 21.46
CA GLU A 26 4.23 6.96 20.43
C GLU A 26 4.71 6.34 19.12
N HIS A 27 5.72 5.46 19.18
CA HIS A 27 6.23 4.79 17.99
C HIS A 27 5.12 4.03 17.26
N LYS A 28 4.33 3.23 17.99
CA LYS A 28 3.20 2.49 17.42
C LYS A 28 2.18 3.43 16.77
N LEU A 29 1.79 4.51 17.44
CA LEU A 29 0.83 5.49 16.90
C LEU A 29 1.34 6.18 15.63
N LEU A 30 2.65 6.47 15.56
CA LEU A 30 3.28 7.01 14.35
C LEU A 30 3.26 5.99 13.20
N LEU A 31 3.46 4.69 13.49
CA LEU A 31 3.29 3.63 12.49
C LEU A 31 1.84 3.55 12.01
N ASP A 32 0.86 3.52 12.92
CA ASP A 32 -0.55 3.47 12.56
C ASP A 32 -0.98 4.69 11.72
N LEU A 33 -0.43 5.88 12.02
CA LEU A 33 -0.65 7.10 11.25
C LEU A 33 -0.04 7.02 9.84
N GLY A 34 1.21 6.58 9.70
CA GLY A 34 1.86 6.44 8.39
C GLY A 34 1.23 5.35 7.53
N GLU A 35 0.79 4.25 8.13
CA GLU A 35 0.01 3.20 7.48
C GLU A 35 -1.34 3.74 6.96
N THR A 36 -2.02 4.54 7.79
CA THR A 36 -3.28 5.19 7.41
C THR A 36 -3.05 6.19 6.27
N LEU A 37 -2.00 7.00 6.32
CA LEU A 37 -1.68 7.95 5.26
C LEU A 37 -1.41 7.24 3.93
N LEU A 38 -0.59 6.18 3.93
CA LEU A 38 -0.28 5.40 2.73
C LEU A 38 -1.55 4.80 2.12
N THR A 39 -2.37 4.14 2.93
CA THR A 39 -3.60 3.49 2.45
C THR A 39 -4.65 4.49 2.01
N HIS A 40 -4.73 5.66 2.65
CA HIS A 40 -5.64 6.73 2.27
C HIS A 40 -5.28 7.30 0.90
N ILE A 41 -4.01 7.68 0.68
CA ILE A 41 -3.55 8.21 -0.60
C ILE A 41 -3.71 7.18 -1.71
N THR A 42 -3.32 5.92 -1.46
CA THR A 42 -3.50 4.86 -2.46
C THR A 42 -4.99 4.64 -2.77
N GLY A 43 -5.87 4.74 -1.77
CA GLY A 43 -7.32 4.62 -1.93
C GLY A 43 -7.95 5.73 -2.79
N ILE A 44 -7.42 6.95 -2.74
CA ILE A 44 -7.80 8.06 -3.62
C ILE A 44 -7.44 7.71 -5.07
N ILE A 45 -6.17 7.34 -5.29
CA ILE A 45 -5.63 7.08 -6.63
C ILE A 45 -6.28 5.84 -7.26
N PHE A 46 -6.64 4.82 -6.47
CA PHE A 46 -7.44 3.69 -6.96
C PHE A 46 -8.80 4.12 -7.51
N GLY A 47 -9.45 5.07 -6.84
CA GLY A 47 -10.70 5.66 -7.30
C GLY A 47 -10.54 6.34 -8.66
N GLU A 48 -9.50 7.15 -8.81
CA GLU A 48 -9.18 7.82 -10.07
C GLU A 48 -8.86 6.82 -11.19
N TYR A 49 -8.02 5.82 -10.89
CA TYR A 49 -7.67 4.75 -11.82
C TYR A 49 -8.91 4.01 -12.32
N LYS A 50 -9.78 3.58 -11.41
CA LYS A 50 -10.98 2.82 -11.78
C LYS A 50 -12.03 3.66 -12.50
N ARG A 51 -12.02 4.98 -12.32
CA ARG A 51 -12.98 5.88 -12.96
C ARG A 51 -12.54 6.27 -14.38
N ASN A 52 -11.27 6.66 -14.54
CA ASN A 52 -10.87 7.50 -15.68
C ASN A 52 -9.55 7.11 -16.36
N TRP A 53 -8.81 6.10 -15.88
CA TRP A 53 -7.51 5.75 -16.48
C TRP A 53 -7.64 4.56 -17.42
N ASP A 54 -6.66 4.43 -18.32
CA ASP A 54 -6.54 3.26 -19.16
C ASP A 54 -6.21 2.02 -18.33
N ILE A 55 -6.77 0.88 -18.74
CA ILE A 55 -6.58 -0.39 -18.03
C ILE A 55 -5.11 -0.80 -18.11
N ASN A 56 -4.51 -0.99 -16.94
CA ASN A 56 -3.14 -1.46 -16.80
C ASN A 56 -3.11 -2.91 -16.33
N GLU A 57 -2.72 -3.84 -17.20
CA GLU A 57 -2.71 -5.27 -16.88
C GLU A 57 -1.89 -5.62 -15.62
N ALA A 58 -0.79 -4.91 -15.36
CA ALA A 58 0.05 -5.17 -14.19
C ALA A 58 -0.65 -4.79 -12.88
N LEU A 59 -1.36 -3.66 -12.87
CA LEU A 59 -2.21 -3.26 -11.73
C LEU A 59 -3.37 -4.25 -11.54
N GLU A 60 -4.06 -4.62 -12.60
CA GLU A 60 -5.18 -5.58 -12.53
C GLU A 60 -4.72 -6.96 -12.02
N ALA A 61 -3.53 -7.42 -12.40
CA ALA A 61 -2.94 -8.64 -11.88
C ALA A 61 -2.62 -8.55 -10.37
N GLU A 62 -2.09 -7.43 -9.89
CA GLU A 62 -1.89 -7.21 -8.45
C GLU A 62 -3.21 -7.14 -7.69
N PHE A 63 -4.26 -6.54 -8.27
CA PHE A 63 -5.60 -6.55 -7.70
C PHE A 63 -6.13 -7.96 -7.53
N TYR A 64 -6.03 -8.79 -8.57
CA TYR A 64 -6.43 -10.19 -8.49
C TYR A 64 -5.68 -10.96 -7.39
N ARG A 65 -4.35 -10.81 -7.33
CA ARG A 65 -3.51 -11.51 -6.33
C ARG A 65 -3.84 -11.14 -4.89
N ASN A 66 -4.30 -9.91 -4.67
CA ASN A 66 -4.55 -9.38 -3.33
C ASN A 66 -6.04 -9.25 -2.96
N ALA A 67 -6.97 -9.51 -3.88
CA ALA A 67 -8.41 -9.33 -3.67
C ALA A 67 -9.02 -10.15 -2.51
N LYS A 68 -8.43 -11.31 -2.17
CA LYS A 68 -8.96 -12.23 -1.14
C LYS A 68 -8.27 -12.14 0.22
N LYS A 69 -7.25 -11.31 0.36
CA LYS A 69 -6.44 -11.19 1.59
C LYS A 69 -6.47 -9.75 2.06
N LYS A 70 -6.37 -9.54 3.37
CA LYS A 70 -6.03 -8.21 3.90
C LYS A 70 -4.62 -7.87 3.41
N PRO A 71 -4.43 -6.93 2.48
CA PRO A 71 -3.11 -6.68 1.90
C PRO A 71 -2.17 -6.12 2.95
N SER A 72 -0.88 -6.48 2.88
CA SER A 72 0.12 -5.86 3.74
C SER A 72 0.43 -4.44 3.24
N PHE A 73 1.00 -3.59 4.09
CA PHE A 73 1.40 -2.24 3.66
C PHE A 73 2.53 -2.27 2.62
N GLY A 74 3.33 -3.34 2.59
CA GLY A 74 4.27 -3.59 1.50
C GLY A 74 3.57 -3.76 0.15
N VAL A 75 2.38 -4.40 0.14
CA VAL A 75 1.53 -4.49 -1.06
C VAL A 75 1.00 -3.11 -1.44
N PHE A 76 0.48 -2.32 -0.51
CA PHE A 76 0.01 -0.95 -0.80
C PHE A 76 1.13 -0.05 -1.36
N LEU A 77 2.35 -0.13 -0.80
CA LEU A 77 3.52 0.58 -1.36
C LEU A 77 3.86 0.08 -2.78
N GLY A 78 3.79 -1.24 -3.02
CA GLY A 78 3.98 -1.82 -4.35
C GLY A 78 2.95 -1.30 -5.37
N LEU A 79 1.68 -1.24 -4.97
CA LEU A 79 0.58 -0.70 -5.78
C LEU A 79 0.76 0.80 -6.04
N LEU A 80 1.13 1.59 -5.02
CA LEU A 80 1.46 3.00 -5.21
C LEU A 80 2.56 3.20 -6.25
N ARG A 81 3.64 2.41 -6.20
CA ARG A 81 4.72 2.47 -7.21
C ARG A 81 4.25 2.14 -8.62
N LEU A 82 3.29 1.23 -8.77
CA LEU A 82 2.70 0.90 -10.07
C LEU A 82 1.78 2.02 -10.56
N LEU A 83 0.95 2.58 -9.68
CA LEU A 83 0.07 3.70 -9.99
C LEU A 83 0.86 4.94 -10.44
N MET A 84 1.98 5.26 -9.77
CA MET A 84 2.87 6.37 -10.17
C MET A 84 3.58 6.16 -11.51
N LYS A 85 3.47 4.98 -12.11
CA LYS A 85 4.02 4.65 -13.43
C LYS A 85 2.94 4.38 -14.47
N ALA A 86 1.67 4.33 -14.06
CA ALA A 86 0.57 4.08 -14.98
C ALA A 86 0.28 5.34 -15.79
N ASP A 87 -0.24 5.16 -16.99
CA ASP A 87 -0.66 6.25 -17.85
C ASP A 87 -1.99 6.82 -17.34
N GLY A 88 -1.89 7.79 -16.45
CA GLY A 88 -3.02 8.45 -15.83
C GLY A 88 -2.56 9.69 -15.06
N LYS A 89 -3.51 10.59 -14.78
CA LYS A 89 -3.24 11.79 -13.98
C LYS A 89 -4.01 11.68 -12.68
N SER A 90 -3.32 11.87 -11.56
CA SER A 90 -3.89 11.90 -10.23
C SER A 90 -3.82 13.30 -9.64
N VAL A 91 -4.81 13.64 -8.81
CA VAL A 91 -4.73 14.78 -7.87
C VAL A 91 -3.58 14.65 -6.86
N CYS A 92 -2.98 13.46 -6.74
CA CYS A 92 -1.86 13.19 -5.86
C CYS A 92 -0.47 13.28 -6.53
N ASP A 93 -0.40 13.46 -7.86
CA ASP A 93 0.87 13.39 -8.61
C ASP A 93 1.90 14.41 -8.09
N GLU A 94 1.46 15.64 -7.81
CA GLU A 94 2.32 16.74 -7.34
C GLU A 94 3.10 16.42 -6.04
N TYR A 95 2.63 15.44 -5.28
CA TYR A 95 3.26 15.01 -4.03
C TYR A 95 4.43 14.04 -4.25
N PHE A 96 4.47 13.40 -5.41
CA PHE A 96 5.43 12.35 -5.77
C PHE A 96 6.33 12.74 -6.95
N GLU A 97 6.09 13.91 -7.56
CA GLU A 97 6.86 14.44 -8.68
C GLU A 97 8.37 14.58 -8.39
N LYS A 98 9.16 14.32 -9.44
CA LYS A 98 10.61 14.49 -9.42
C LYS A 98 10.96 15.99 -9.32
N GLY A 99 11.37 16.42 -8.14
CA GLY A 99 11.71 17.82 -7.84
C GLY A 99 10.95 18.38 -6.64
N LYS A 100 9.84 17.74 -6.25
CA LYS A 100 9.21 17.99 -4.95
C LYS A 100 10.11 17.46 -3.85
N SER A 101 10.39 18.31 -2.87
CA SER A 101 11.24 17.99 -1.73
C SER A 101 10.50 18.29 -0.44
N TYR A 102 10.68 17.39 0.51
CA TYR A 102 10.14 17.49 1.86
C TYR A 102 11.33 17.44 2.83
N PRO A 103 11.77 18.60 3.38
CA PRO A 103 12.92 18.66 4.27
C PRO A 103 12.89 17.68 5.45
N ALA A 104 11.77 17.59 6.18
CA ALA A 104 11.66 16.68 7.32
C ALA A 104 11.68 15.21 6.88
N VAL A 105 11.04 14.89 5.75
CA VAL A 105 11.18 13.56 5.12
C VAL A 105 12.62 13.27 4.76
N SER A 106 13.33 14.23 4.17
CA SER A 106 14.72 14.07 3.74
C SER A 106 15.63 13.77 4.94
N GLU A 107 15.44 14.49 6.04
CA GLU A 107 16.11 14.23 7.32
C GLU A 107 15.79 12.85 7.87
N PHE A 108 14.51 12.48 7.95
CA PHE A 108 14.09 11.15 8.43
C PHE A 108 14.74 10.02 7.62
N VAL A 109 14.63 10.07 6.29
CA VAL A 109 15.19 9.06 5.39
C VAL A 109 16.71 8.98 5.52
N PHE A 110 17.39 10.13 5.61
CA PHE A 110 18.85 10.17 5.78
C PHE A 110 19.29 9.54 7.11
N ASN A 111 18.70 9.97 8.22
CA ASN A 111 19.03 9.48 9.56
C ASN A 111 18.71 7.99 9.72
N TYR A 112 17.54 7.53 9.25
CA TYR A 112 17.18 6.13 9.32
C TYR A 112 18.11 5.25 8.49
N ASN A 113 18.48 5.68 7.28
CA ASN A 113 19.40 4.91 6.44
C ASN A 113 20.80 4.81 7.06
N LEU A 114 21.31 5.88 7.66
CA LEU A 114 22.57 5.83 8.40
C LEU A 114 22.48 4.89 9.61
N LEU A 115 21.44 5.04 10.44
CA LEU A 115 21.24 4.18 11.61
C LEU A 115 21.20 2.71 11.21
N LYS A 116 20.41 2.40 10.18
CA LYS A 116 20.28 1.04 9.66
C LYS A 116 21.58 0.50 9.12
N SER A 117 22.23 1.20 8.20
CA SER A 117 23.35 0.65 7.42
C SER A 117 24.70 0.73 8.13
N GLU A 118 24.94 1.80 8.87
CA GLU A 118 26.26 2.13 9.43
C GLU A 118 26.35 1.90 10.94
N VAL A 119 25.24 1.71 11.65
CA VAL A 119 25.22 1.55 13.10
C VAL A 119 24.68 0.16 13.49
N VAL A 120 23.38 -0.07 13.32
CA VAL A 120 22.73 -1.33 13.76
C VAL A 120 23.28 -2.54 13.00
N ASN A 121 23.37 -2.44 11.67
CA ASN A 121 23.91 -3.51 10.84
C ASN A 121 25.42 -3.74 11.02
N LYS A 122 26.13 -2.85 11.71
CA LYS A 122 27.54 -3.01 12.08
C LYS A 122 27.75 -3.63 13.47
N GLY A 123 26.67 -3.97 14.19
CA GLY A 123 26.80 -4.66 15.48
C GLY A 123 26.46 -3.81 16.70
N GLN A 124 26.01 -2.56 16.52
CA GLN A 124 25.73 -1.67 17.63
C GLN A 124 24.27 -1.77 18.10
N ASP A 125 24.06 -1.91 19.41
CA ASP A 125 22.74 -2.09 20.05
C ASP A 125 22.32 -0.92 20.97
N SER A 126 23.20 0.05 21.19
CA SER A 126 22.97 1.29 21.96
C SER A 126 23.99 2.36 21.60
N GLY A 127 23.87 3.58 22.11
CA GLY A 127 24.74 4.73 21.78
C GLY A 127 24.51 5.28 20.37
N PHE A 128 23.29 5.18 19.84
CA PHE A 128 22.93 5.52 18.46
C PHE A 128 23.16 6.98 18.13
N ALA A 129 22.78 7.90 19.02
CA ALA A 129 22.95 9.33 18.77
C ALA A 129 24.43 9.70 18.61
N GLU A 130 25.26 9.21 19.54
CA GLU A 130 26.72 9.42 19.57
C GLU A 130 27.42 8.78 18.36
N ALA A 131 26.95 7.59 17.93
CA ALA A 131 27.47 6.93 16.74
C ALA A 131 27.07 7.66 15.44
N LEU A 132 25.89 8.28 15.40
CA LEU A 132 25.42 9.00 14.22
C LEU A 132 26.10 10.36 14.02
N GLU A 133 26.40 11.10 15.10
CA GLU A 133 27.03 12.43 14.98
C GLU A 133 28.27 12.48 14.05
N PRO A 134 29.31 11.65 14.24
CA PRO A 134 30.48 11.68 13.35
C PRO A 134 30.14 11.23 11.93
N LEU A 135 29.15 10.34 11.74
CA LEU A 135 28.73 9.85 10.42
C LEU A 135 28.04 10.92 9.59
N LYS A 136 27.36 11.89 10.23
CA LYS A 136 26.70 13.01 9.57
C LYS A 136 27.70 14.04 9.05
N LYS A 137 28.87 14.18 9.70
CA LYS A 137 29.84 15.22 9.38
C LYS A 137 30.34 15.09 7.93
N GLY A 138 30.17 16.17 7.16
CA GLY A 138 30.58 16.24 5.75
C GLY A 138 29.65 15.54 4.76
N ARG A 139 28.51 14.99 5.20
CA ARG A 139 27.47 14.45 4.31
C ARG A 139 26.38 15.49 4.08
N THR A 140 25.82 15.50 2.88
CA THR A 140 24.67 16.35 2.54
C THR A 140 23.40 15.51 2.52
N VAL A 141 22.33 16.04 3.08
CA VAL A 141 21.00 15.41 3.06
C VAL A 141 20.42 15.58 1.66
N ALA A 142 20.25 14.46 0.96
CA ALA A 142 19.66 14.45 -0.38
C ALA A 142 18.16 14.75 -0.29
N SER A 143 17.65 15.50 -1.27
CA SER A 143 16.21 15.78 -1.39
C SER A 143 15.40 14.49 -1.57
N LYS A 144 14.31 14.35 -0.80
CA LYS A 144 13.41 13.19 -0.80
C LYS A 144 11.95 13.57 -1.03
N SER A 145 11.25 12.70 -1.77
CA SER A 145 9.84 12.81 -2.10
C SER A 145 8.94 12.08 -1.07
N GLY A 146 7.61 12.22 -1.21
CA GLY A 146 6.66 11.42 -0.43
C GLY A 146 6.79 9.92 -0.68
N LEU A 147 7.25 9.50 -1.87
CA LEU A 147 7.46 8.09 -2.16
C LEU A 147 8.65 7.56 -1.36
N ASP A 148 9.77 8.30 -1.34
CA ASP A 148 10.96 7.94 -0.55
C ASP A 148 10.65 7.81 0.95
N PHE A 149 9.74 8.66 1.47
CA PHE A 149 9.22 8.52 2.83
C PHE A 149 8.60 7.14 3.02
N PHE A 150 7.61 6.75 2.20
CA PHE A 150 6.91 5.48 2.36
C PHE A 150 7.85 4.28 2.20
N GLU A 151 8.88 4.36 1.34
CA GLU A 151 9.89 3.31 1.22
C GLU A 151 10.66 3.08 2.52
N SER A 152 11.11 4.17 3.16
CA SER A 152 11.84 4.11 4.42
C SER A 152 10.91 3.76 5.60
N PHE A 153 9.71 4.33 5.61
CA PHE A 153 8.68 4.08 6.62
C PHE A 153 8.24 2.61 6.64
N VAL A 154 7.96 2.00 5.48
CA VAL A 154 7.60 0.57 5.42
C VAL A 154 8.75 -0.31 5.93
N ALA A 155 10.01 0.09 5.73
CA ALA A 155 11.14 -0.61 6.33
C ALA A 155 11.15 -0.50 7.86
N VAL A 156 10.93 0.70 8.44
CA VAL A 156 10.79 0.89 9.90
C VAL A 156 9.64 0.02 10.44
N ARG A 157 8.48 0.09 9.82
CA ARG A 157 7.29 -0.67 10.20
C ARG A 157 7.56 -2.18 10.18
N ASN A 158 8.21 -2.69 9.14
CA ASN A 158 8.54 -4.12 9.04
C ASN A 158 9.59 -4.54 10.06
N THR A 159 10.52 -3.65 10.43
CA THR A 159 11.43 -3.85 11.56
C THR A 159 10.68 -3.94 12.88
N TYR A 160 9.69 -3.08 13.12
CA TYR A 160 8.85 -3.15 14.32
C TYR A 160 8.05 -4.46 14.40
N ALA A 161 7.51 -4.95 13.27
CA ALA A 161 6.70 -6.16 13.23
C ALA A 161 7.51 -7.46 13.39
N HIS A 162 8.75 -7.51 12.87
CA HIS A 162 9.60 -8.71 12.83
C HIS A 162 11.06 -8.36 13.15
N PRO A 163 11.37 -7.83 14.35
CA PRO A 163 12.70 -7.31 14.68
C PRO A 163 13.81 -8.38 14.61
N GLU A 164 13.49 -9.64 14.87
CA GLU A 164 14.37 -10.81 14.81
C GLU A 164 14.88 -11.11 13.38
N GLU A 165 14.14 -10.71 12.36
CA GLU A 165 14.52 -10.98 10.96
C GLU A 165 15.32 -9.85 10.31
N LYS A 166 15.44 -8.69 10.97
CA LYS A 166 15.93 -7.46 10.32
C LYS A 166 17.36 -7.07 10.66
N ALA A 167 17.97 -7.66 11.69
CA ALA A 167 19.41 -7.51 11.88
C ALA A 167 20.14 -8.38 10.85
N LYS A 168 21.22 -7.87 10.24
CA LYS A 168 22.07 -8.68 9.35
C LYS A 168 22.68 -9.91 10.03
N ASN A 169 22.78 -9.89 11.35
CA ASN A 169 23.22 -11.04 12.14
C ASN A 169 21.98 -11.82 12.62
N PRO A 170 21.75 -13.07 12.18
CA PRO A 170 20.59 -13.89 12.57
C PRO A 170 20.48 -14.19 14.06
N LEU A 171 21.54 -13.92 14.84
CA LEU A 171 21.57 -14.10 16.30
C LEU A 171 21.24 -12.82 17.06
N ARG A 172 20.91 -11.72 16.37
CA ARG A 172 20.62 -10.42 16.97
C ARG A 172 19.24 -9.94 16.54
N ASN A 173 18.51 -9.35 17.47
CA ASN A 173 17.28 -8.64 17.15
C ASN A 173 17.60 -7.19 16.84
N TRP A 174 16.71 -6.52 16.09
CA TRP A 174 16.78 -5.08 16.00
C TRP A 174 16.58 -4.43 17.38
N PRO A 175 17.41 -3.46 17.78
CA PRO A 175 17.33 -2.84 19.11
C PRO A 175 16.14 -1.86 19.18
N MET A 176 15.03 -2.33 19.77
CA MET A 176 13.75 -1.60 19.87
C MET A 176 13.52 -1.04 21.29
N GLY A 177 14.48 -0.24 21.79
CA GLY A 177 14.42 0.38 23.13
C GLY A 177 14.22 1.90 23.09
N ASP A 178 14.12 2.51 24.28
CA ASP A 178 13.91 3.96 24.45
C ASP A 178 14.90 4.82 23.66
N GLU A 179 16.15 4.38 23.54
CA GLU A 179 17.15 5.10 22.75
C GLU A 179 16.82 5.10 21.24
N TYR A 180 16.38 3.97 20.71
CA TYR A 180 15.94 3.87 19.32
C TYR A 180 14.69 4.72 19.08
N TYR A 181 13.70 4.61 19.98
CA TYR A 181 12.45 5.37 19.86
C TYR A 181 12.68 6.88 20.02
N GLY A 182 13.47 7.30 21.01
CA GLY A 182 13.82 8.70 21.22
C GLY A 182 14.58 9.33 20.06
N LEU A 183 15.31 8.52 19.29
CA LEU A 183 15.98 8.95 18.06
C LEU A 183 15.03 9.00 16.85
N ILE A 184 14.23 7.95 16.63
CA ILE A 184 13.43 7.80 15.39
C ILE A 184 12.07 8.48 15.46
N ASN A 185 11.40 8.49 16.62
CA ASN A 185 10.05 9.05 16.74
C ASN A 185 9.98 10.53 16.35
N PRO A 186 10.87 11.43 16.83
CA PRO A 186 10.80 12.84 16.44
C PRO A 186 10.95 13.04 14.93
N LEU A 187 11.89 12.35 14.31
CA LEU A 187 12.14 12.41 12.86
C LEU A 187 10.95 11.91 12.05
N MET A 188 10.38 10.75 12.44
CA MET A 188 9.22 10.18 11.76
C MET A 188 7.98 11.05 11.94
N LYS A 189 7.79 11.63 13.14
CA LYS A 189 6.70 12.56 13.44
C LYS A 189 6.77 13.82 12.60
N GLU A 190 7.93 14.48 12.54
CA GLU A 190 8.10 15.68 11.70
C GLU A 190 7.86 15.38 10.22
N ALA A 191 8.38 14.26 9.71
CA ALA A 191 8.14 13.83 8.34
C ALA A 191 6.66 13.56 8.05
N LEU A 192 5.95 12.86 8.95
CA LEU A 192 4.51 12.62 8.80
C LEU A 192 3.70 13.92 8.84
N MET A 193 4.02 14.83 9.76
CA MET A 193 3.32 16.12 9.88
C MET A 193 3.55 17.01 8.66
N GLU A 194 4.76 17.00 8.10
CA GLU A 194 5.10 17.70 6.86
C GLU A 194 4.28 17.15 5.68
N LEU A 195 4.20 15.82 5.52
CA LEU A 195 3.41 15.21 4.46
C LEU A 195 1.91 15.44 4.63
N ILE A 196 1.36 15.24 5.83
CA ILE A 196 -0.07 15.46 6.11
C ILE A 196 -0.46 16.92 5.85
N SER A 197 0.40 17.87 6.21
CA SER A 197 0.15 19.29 5.96
C SER A 197 0.35 19.66 4.48
N GLY A 198 1.30 19.01 3.81
CA GLY A 198 1.64 19.26 2.40
C GLY A 198 0.67 18.62 1.41
N PHE A 199 0.00 17.52 1.78
CA PHE A 199 -0.93 16.79 0.94
C PHE A 199 -2.30 17.44 0.99
N THR A 200 -2.47 18.53 0.26
CA THR A 200 -3.70 19.34 0.24
C THR A 200 -4.93 18.51 -0.15
N VAL A 201 -4.75 17.44 -0.93
CA VAL A 201 -5.79 16.44 -1.25
C VAL A 201 -6.52 15.93 0.00
N LEU A 202 -5.81 15.73 1.12
CA LEU A 202 -6.42 15.23 2.36
C LEU A 202 -7.49 16.17 2.91
N SER A 203 -7.34 17.48 2.69
CA SER A 203 -8.28 18.49 3.17
C SER A 203 -9.31 18.93 2.13
N THR A 204 -9.05 18.64 0.86
CA THR A 204 -9.89 19.06 -0.28
C THR A 204 -10.77 17.95 -0.82
N HIS A 205 -10.35 16.68 -0.65
CA HIS A 205 -11.08 15.51 -1.11
C HIS A 205 -11.59 14.71 0.10
N ARG A 206 -12.86 14.92 0.44
CA ARG A 206 -13.43 14.50 1.73
C ARG A 206 -14.14 13.16 1.57
N PRO A 207 -13.82 12.15 2.40
CA PRO A 207 -14.50 10.87 2.34
C PRO A 207 -15.93 10.98 2.87
N VAL A 208 -16.87 10.41 2.11
CA VAL A 208 -18.28 10.30 2.46
C VAL A 208 -18.77 8.87 2.29
N LEU A 209 -19.61 8.39 3.20
CA LEU A 209 -20.32 7.11 3.09
C LEU A 209 -21.77 7.37 2.67
N VAL A 210 -22.22 6.74 1.59
CA VAL A 210 -23.63 6.86 1.15
C VAL A 210 -24.53 6.06 2.08
N LYS A 211 -25.54 6.72 2.66
CA LYS A 211 -26.59 6.09 3.46
C LYS A 211 -27.78 5.70 2.59
N GLU A 212 -28.34 6.67 1.88
CA GLU A 212 -29.57 6.51 1.12
C GLU A 212 -29.51 7.34 -0.17
N ILE A 213 -30.16 6.86 -1.22
CA ILE A 213 -30.32 7.54 -2.51
C ILE A 213 -31.82 7.56 -2.83
N ASP A 214 -32.34 8.73 -3.17
CA ASP A 214 -33.69 8.94 -3.69
C ASP A 214 -33.58 9.36 -5.18
N ASP A 215 -33.67 8.37 -6.06
CA ASP A 215 -33.58 8.55 -7.51
C ASP A 215 -34.72 9.43 -8.06
N GLN A 216 -35.88 9.46 -7.40
CA GLN A 216 -37.03 10.24 -7.86
C GLN A 216 -36.89 11.72 -7.54
N GLN A 217 -36.23 12.04 -6.43
CA GLN A 217 -36.01 13.40 -5.98
C GLN A 217 -34.60 13.90 -6.28
N HIS A 218 -33.76 13.10 -6.96
CA HIS A 218 -32.39 13.45 -7.31
C HIS A 218 -31.57 13.86 -6.07
N LYS A 219 -31.69 13.08 -4.98
CA LYS A 219 -31.08 13.40 -3.68
C LYS A 219 -30.35 12.20 -3.10
N GLY A 220 -29.23 12.47 -2.42
CA GLY A 220 -28.50 11.49 -1.63
C GLY A 220 -28.26 11.96 -0.20
N SER A 221 -28.30 11.03 0.74
CA SER A 221 -27.92 11.22 2.14
C SER A 221 -26.59 10.51 2.41
N PHE A 222 -25.66 11.23 3.01
CA PHE A 222 -24.27 10.81 3.21
C PHE A 222 -23.82 11.05 4.65
N VAL A 223 -22.82 10.30 5.08
CA VAL A 223 -22.02 10.60 6.29
C VAL A 223 -20.66 11.12 5.87
N GLU A 224 -20.36 12.36 6.24
CA GLU A 224 -19.04 12.94 6.05
C GLU A 224 -18.08 12.46 7.15
N GLU A 225 -17.00 11.77 6.74
CA GLU A 225 -16.01 11.13 7.63
C GLU A 225 -14.79 12.05 7.88
N ILE A 226 -15.02 13.33 8.19
CA ILE A 226 -13.97 14.33 8.51
C ILE A 226 -13.97 14.77 10.00
N GLY A 227 -12.87 15.38 10.44
CA GLY A 227 -12.74 16.01 11.75
C GLY A 227 -12.75 15.02 12.91
N LYS A 228 -13.42 15.39 14.01
CA LYS A 228 -13.52 14.55 15.23
C LYS A 228 -14.80 13.72 15.30
N LYS A 229 -15.85 14.15 14.59
CA LYS A 229 -17.18 13.56 14.63
C LYS A 229 -17.77 13.53 13.24
N GLU A 230 -18.50 12.46 12.96
CA GLU A 230 -19.25 12.29 11.72
C GLU A 230 -20.36 13.33 11.62
N LYS A 231 -20.67 13.74 10.39
CA LYS A 231 -21.73 14.70 10.09
C LYS A 231 -22.62 14.16 8.99
N ASP A 232 -23.92 14.29 9.15
CA ASP A 232 -24.85 14.01 8.06
C ASP A 232 -24.78 15.12 7.00
N LEU A 233 -24.81 14.72 5.74
CA LEU A 233 -24.72 15.58 4.57
C LEU A 233 -25.77 15.16 3.54
N GLY A 234 -26.63 16.09 3.14
CA GLY A 234 -27.53 15.89 2.00
C GLY A 234 -26.97 16.55 0.75
N LEU A 235 -26.99 15.87 -0.38
CA LEU A 235 -26.58 16.40 -1.68
C LEU A 235 -27.69 16.22 -2.72
N GLU A 236 -27.78 17.18 -3.64
CA GLU A 236 -28.50 17.00 -4.90
C GLU A 236 -27.60 16.24 -5.88
N LEU A 237 -28.16 15.27 -6.58
CA LEU A 237 -27.46 14.37 -7.49
C LEU A 237 -27.99 14.58 -8.91
N ASN A 238 -27.10 14.73 -9.89
CA ASN A 238 -27.53 14.71 -11.28
C ASN A 238 -27.66 13.25 -11.80
N ASP A 239 -28.13 13.08 -13.04
CA ASP A 239 -28.30 11.74 -13.61
C ASP A 239 -26.97 10.95 -13.70
N GLU A 240 -25.85 11.61 -13.99
CA GLU A 240 -24.53 10.96 -14.01
C GLU A 240 -24.09 10.52 -12.61
N ASP A 241 -24.44 11.29 -11.57
CA ASP A 241 -24.16 10.92 -10.19
C ASP A 241 -24.99 9.70 -9.78
N LEU A 242 -26.27 9.65 -10.14
CA LEU A 242 -27.17 8.52 -9.83
C LEU A 242 -26.70 7.22 -10.47
N ASP A 243 -26.17 7.26 -11.70
CA ASP A 243 -25.58 6.10 -12.36
C ASP A 243 -24.26 5.62 -11.70
N PHE A 244 -23.62 6.50 -10.92
CA PHE A 244 -22.31 6.29 -10.33
C PHE A 244 -22.36 5.90 -8.84
N VAL A 245 -23.34 6.41 -8.08
CA VAL A 245 -23.43 6.21 -6.64
C VAL A 245 -24.17 4.94 -6.25
N ASN A 246 -23.72 4.31 -5.17
CA ASN A 246 -24.36 3.15 -4.58
C ASN A 246 -24.40 3.32 -3.06
N THR A 247 -25.47 2.86 -2.42
CA THR A 247 -25.58 2.82 -0.95
C THR A 247 -24.48 1.95 -0.33
N ASP A 248 -24.08 2.26 0.90
CA ASP A 248 -23.02 1.57 1.65
C ASP A 248 -21.62 1.61 1.01
N VAL A 249 -21.44 2.44 -0.02
CA VAL A 249 -20.15 2.66 -0.67
C VAL A 249 -19.57 4.01 -0.24
N ARG A 250 -18.24 4.07 -0.11
CA ARG A 250 -17.53 5.33 0.16
C ARG A 250 -17.13 6.02 -1.13
N TYR A 251 -17.27 7.34 -1.15
CA TYR A 251 -16.84 8.22 -2.23
C TYR A 251 -15.99 9.37 -1.67
N LEU A 252 -15.29 10.06 -2.55
CA LEU A 252 -14.67 11.34 -2.26
C LEU A 252 -15.54 12.46 -2.84
N LEU A 253 -15.78 13.48 -2.03
CA LEU A 253 -16.25 14.78 -2.51
C LEU A 253 -15.06 15.70 -2.73
N ASP A 254 -15.05 16.41 -3.85
CA ASP A 254 -14.05 17.47 -4.07
C ASP A 254 -14.39 18.75 -3.27
N GLN A 255 -13.60 19.80 -3.53
CA GLN A 255 -13.76 21.11 -2.91
C GLN A 255 -15.10 21.79 -3.25
N ASP A 256 -15.76 21.40 -4.34
CA ASP A 256 -17.03 21.95 -4.82
C ASP A 256 -18.24 21.09 -4.41
N ASN A 257 -18.03 20.11 -3.51
CA ASN A 257 -19.03 19.12 -3.09
C ASN A 257 -19.52 18.19 -4.21
N LYS A 258 -18.71 17.98 -5.25
CA LYS A 258 -19.04 17.05 -6.33
C LYS A 258 -18.44 15.67 -6.07
N LEU A 259 -19.15 14.63 -6.50
CA LEU A 259 -18.67 13.25 -6.41
C LEU A 259 -17.47 13.04 -7.34
N PHE A 260 -16.30 12.85 -6.73
CA PHE A 260 -15.02 12.81 -7.42
C PHE A 260 -14.59 11.38 -7.81
N SER A 261 -14.69 10.41 -6.91
CA SER A 261 -14.41 9.01 -7.22
C SER A 261 -14.91 8.10 -6.10
N LYS A 262 -15.00 6.80 -6.38
CA LYS A 262 -15.17 5.80 -5.32
C LYS A 262 -13.90 5.79 -4.46
N PHE A 263 -14.07 5.79 -3.14
CA PHE A 263 -12.98 5.79 -2.19
C PHE A 263 -12.69 4.38 -1.67
N TYR A 264 -11.54 3.83 -2.04
CA TYR A 264 -11.11 2.50 -1.59
C TYR A 264 -10.38 2.59 -0.24
N GLN A 265 -11.16 2.56 0.84
CA GLN A 265 -10.63 2.79 2.19
C GLN A 265 -9.89 1.55 2.73
N ALA A 266 -8.56 1.51 2.55
CA ALA A 266 -7.69 0.41 3.00
C ALA A 266 -8.09 -0.97 2.43
N GLU A 267 -8.66 -0.96 1.21
CA GLU A 267 -9.01 -2.14 0.44
C GLU A 267 -8.41 -2.03 -0.97
N VAL A 268 -8.22 -3.18 -1.61
CA VAL A 268 -7.73 -3.26 -2.99
C VAL A 268 -8.94 -3.40 -3.92
N PRO A 269 -9.01 -2.64 -5.03
CA PRO A 269 -10.11 -2.74 -5.97
C PRO A 269 -10.27 -4.15 -6.54
N GLN A 270 -11.48 -4.47 -6.99
CA GLN A 270 -11.70 -5.66 -7.80
C GLN A 270 -11.15 -5.47 -9.21
N VAL A 271 -10.85 -6.60 -9.87
CA VAL A 271 -10.36 -6.61 -11.25
C VAL A 271 -11.42 -6.02 -12.19
N ASN A 272 -11.01 -5.21 -13.16
CA ASN A 272 -11.94 -4.66 -14.16
C ASN A 272 -12.60 -5.81 -14.95
N PRO A 273 -13.95 -5.86 -15.06
CA PRO A 273 -14.66 -6.95 -15.72
C PRO A 273 -14.22 -7.22 -17.16
N SER A 274 -13.83 -6.17 -17.91
CA SER A 274 -13.42 -6.30 -19.32
C SER A 274 -12.16 -7.12 -19.54
N VAL A 275 -11.25 -7.16 -18.54
CA VAL A 275 -9.99 -7.92 -18.60
C VAL A 275 -9.94 -9.05 -17.56
N ALA A 276 -10.96 -9.19 -16.72
CA ALA A 276 -10.96 -10.12 -15.58
C ALA A 276 -10.66 -11.55 -16.00
N LYS A 277 -11.29 -12.05 -17.07
CA LYS A 277 -11.06 -13.41 -17.58
C LYS A 277 -9.58 -13.61 -17.92
N GLN A 278 -9.01 -12.75 -18.76
CA GLN A 278 -7.62 -12.83 -19.19
C GLN A 278 -6.64 -12.78 -18.00
N ILE A 279 -6.87 -11.87 -17.05
CA ILE A 279 -6.01 -11.73 -15.86
C ILE A 279 -6.10 -12.97 -14.97
N ILE A 280 -7.30 -13.49 -14.72
CA ILE A 280 -7.50 -14.68 -13.89
C ILE A 280 -6.82 -15.90 -14.50
N GLU A 281 -6.97 -16.10 -15.81
CA GLU A 281 -6.37 -17.23 -16.54
C GLU A 281 -4.84 -17.15 -16.46
N LYS A 282 -4.27 -16.00 -16.81
CA LYS A 282 -2.82 -15.75 -16.80
C LYS A 282 -2.20 -15.92 -15.42
N GLU A 283 -2.79 -15.34 -14.38
CA GLU A 283 -2.24 -15.42 -13.02
C GLU A 283 -2.44 -16.81 -12.40
N LYS A 284 -3.55 -17.52 -12.69
CA LYS A 284 -3.72 -18.91 -12.25
C LYS A 284 -2.71 -19.84 -12.91
N ALA A 285 -2.48 -19.72 -14.21
CA ALA A 285 -1.47 -20.50 -14.91
C ALA A 285 -0.08 -20.28 -14.30
N LYS A 286 0.30 -19.02 -14.09
CA LYS A 286 1.59 -18.64 -13.47
C LYS A 286 1.76 -19.17 -12.05
N MET A 287 0.71 -19.15 -11.23
CA MET A 287 0.75 -19.70 -9.87
C MET A 287 0.83 -21.23 -9.87
N MET A 288 0.20 -21.91 -10.83
CA MET A 288 0.19 -23.36 -10.89
C MET A 288 1.45 -23.94 -11.52
N GLU A 289 2.10 -23.23 -12.43
CA GLU A 289 3.32 -23.69 -13.10
C GLU A 289 4.37 -24.31 -12.16
N PRO A 290 4.83 -23.67 -11.07
CA PRO A 290 5.81 -24.28 -10.17
C PRO A 290 5.28 -25.54 -9.46
N VAL A 291 3.99 -25.59 -9.14
CA VAL A 291 3.35 -26.76 -8.53
C VAL A 291 3.31 -27.91 -9.52
N LEU A 292 2.96 -27.63 -10.77
CA LEU A 292 2.92 -28.59 -11.86
C LEU A 292 4.32 -29.15 -12.15
N LEU A 293 5.35 -28.29 -12.15
CA LEU A 293 6.75 -28.71 -12.30
C LEU A 293 7.20 -29.65 -11.15
N ASP A 294 6.82 -29.35 -9.90
CA ASP A 294 7.12 -30.22 -8.75
C ASP A 294 6.38 -31.58 -8.85
N MET A 295 5.13 -31.57 -9.28
CA MET A 295 4.36 -32.80 -9.54
C MET A 295 5.01 -33.64 -10.63
N ILE A 296 5.46 -33.03 -11.74
CA ILE A 296 6.15 -33.73 -12.82
C ILE A 296 7.44 -34.37 -12.31
N ARG A 297 8.24 -33.66 -11.49
CA ARG A 297 9.47 -34.23 -10.90
C ARG A 297 9.20 -35.47 -10.07
N LYS A 298 8.20 -35.42 -9.19
CA LYS A 298 7.80 -36.56 -8.35
C LYS A 298 7.34 -37.76 -9.17
N LYS A 299 6.61 -37.50 -10.26
CA LYS A 299 6.11 -38.52 -11.19
C LYS A 299 7.17 -39.06 -12.15
N LEU A 300 8.33 -38.44 -12.21
CA LEU A 300 9.47 -38.93 -12.99
C LEU A 300 10.53 -39.61 -12.12
N GLU A 301 10.28 -39.81 -10.82
CA GLU A 301 11.24 -40.48 -9.91
C GLU A 301 11.58 -41.90 -10.35
N ASP A 302 10.65 -42.62 -10.96
CA ASP A 302 10.84 -43.95 -11.56
C ASP A 302 11.25 -43.90 -13.05
N GLY A 303 11.42 -42.70 -13.60
CA GLY A 303 11.87 -42.42 -14.95
C GLY A 303 10.76 -42.38 -16.03
N VAL A 304 9.50 -42.71 -15.70
CA VAL A 304 8.41 -42.75 -16.69
C VAL A 304 7.10 -42.28 -16.08
N ILE A 305 6.47 -41.29 -16.71
CA ILE A 305 5.09 -40.90 -16.37
C ILE A 305 4.13 -41.89 -17.06
N ASP A 306 3.33 -42.62 -16.28
CA ASP A 306 2.30 -43.50 -16.82
C ASP A 306 1.04 -42.74 -17.29
N GLU A 307 0.08 -43.45 -17.90
CA GLU A 307 -1.15 -42.85 -18.44
C GLU A 307 -2.04 -42.19 -17.37
N LEU A 308 -2.17 -42.83 -16.20
CA LEU A 308 -2.98 -42.29 -15.10
C LEU A 308 -2.32 -41.03 -14.53
N GLU A 309 -1.00 -41.06 -14.38
CA GLU A 309 -0.22 -39.93 -13.94
C GLU A 309 -0.27 -38.76 -14.92
N TYR A 310 -0.21 -39.05 -16.22
CA TYR A 310 -0.38 -38.05 -17.27
C TYR A 310 -1.80 -37.46 -17.26
N MET A 311 -2.84 -38.27 -17.04
CA MET A 311 -4.21 -37.76 -16.88
C MET A 311 -4.33 -36.78 -15.71
N VAL A 312 -3.75 -37.10 -14.55
CA VAL A 312 -3.74 -36.19 -13.39
C VAL A 312 -3.03 -34.87 -13.70
N LEU A 313 -1.88 -34.93 -14.37
CA LEU A 313 -1.13 -33.73 -14.79
C LEU A 313 -1.93 -32.89 -15.79
N LYS A 314 -2.59 -33.54 -16.75
CA LYS A 314 -3.44 -32.89 -17.76
C LYS A 314 -4.65 -32.20 -17.14
N ASP A 315 -5.36 -32.86 -16.23
CA ASP A 315 -6.49 -32.27 -15.52
C ASP A 315 -6.05 -31.06 -14.69
N THR A 316 -4.92 -31.18 -13.99
CA THR A 316 -4.35 -30.10 -13.19
C THR A 316 -3.97 -28.88 -14.05
N ALA A 317 -3.32 -29.13 -15.20
CA ALA A 317 -2.96 -28.10 -16.17
C ALA A 317 -4.21 -27.40 -16.74
N LEU A 318 -5.22 -28.18 -17.16
CA LEU A 318 -6.45 -27.67 -17.76
C LEU A 318 -7.24 -26.78 -16.79
N ILE A 319 -7.42 -27.22 -15.54
CA ILE A 319 -8.12 -26.44 -14.49
C ILE A 319 -7.39 -25.12 -14.19
N SER A 320 -6.10 -25.04 -14.52
CA SER A 320 -5.24 -23.89 -14.29
C SER A 320 -4.93 -23.10 -15.56
N PHE A 321 -5.66 -23.35 -16.66
CA PHE A 321 -5.50 -22.65 -17.94
C PHE A 321 -4.12 -22.82 -18.58
N ILE A 322 -3.45 -23.94 -18.31
CA ILE A 322 -2.22 -24.35 -18.97
C ILE A 322 -2.59 -25.33 -20.08
N GLU A 323 -2.29 -24.97 -21.32
CA GLU A 323 -2.56 -25.81 -22.49
C GLU A 323 -1.72 -27.10 -22.45
N GLU A 324 -2.26 -28.18 -23.03
CA GLU A 324 -1.59 -29.49 -23.04
C GLU A 324 -0.22 -29.44 -23.73
N GLU A 325 -0.05 -28.60 -24.76
CA GLU A 325 1.24 -28.40 -25.42
C GLU A 325 2.30 -27.85 -24.47
N HIS A 326 1.93 -26.87 -23.63
CA HIS A 326 2.81 -26.33 -22.60
C HIS A 326 3.13 -27.37 -21.51
N LEU A 327 2.15 -28.20 -21.10
CA LEU A 327 2.40 -29.32 -20.19
C LEU A 327 3.45 -30.29 -20.77
N LYS A 328 3.35 -30.64 -22.05
CA LYS A 328 4.34 -31.51 -22.72
C LYS A 328 5.73 -30.88 -22.71
N LEU A 329 5.84 -29.57 -22.94
CA LEU A 329 7.11 -28.84 -22.84
C LEU A 329 7.70 -28.90 -21.42
N PHE A 330 6.88 -28.77 -20.38
CA PHE A 330 7.34 -28.91 -18.99
C PHE A 330 7.88 -30.31 -18.69
N ILE A 331 7.18 -31.35 -19.14
CA ILE A 331 7.62 -32.74 -18.98
C ILE A 331 8.97 -32.97 -19.68
N GLU A 332 9.08 -32.55 -20.94
CA GLU A 332 10.32 -32.72 -21.71
C GLU A 332 11.48 -31.89 -21.16
N LYS A 333 11.19 -30.74 -20.55
CA LYS A 333 12.20 -29.94 -19.85
C LYS A 333 12.74 -30.68 -18.62
N ILE A 334 11.86 -31.21 -17.77
CA ILE A 334 12.27 -31.90 -16.53
C ILE A 334 12.97 -33.23 -16.84
N LYS A 335 12.56 -33.98 -17.86
CA LYS A 335 13.29 -35.19 -18.29
C LYS A 335 14.74 -34.94 -18.70
N LYS A 336 15.08 -33.70 -19.06
CA LYS A 336 16.43 -33.28 -19.49
C LYS A 336 17.25 -32.66 -18.35
N GLU A 337 16.64 -32.36 -17.21
CA GLU A 337 17.32 -31.99 -15.96
C GLU A 337 17.87 -33.24 -15.28
#